data_AF-A0A524AYB5-F1
#
_entry.id   AF-A0A524AYB5-F1
#
_cell.length_a   1.000
_cell.length_b   1.000
_cell.length_c   1.000
_cell.angle_alpha   90.00
_cell.angle_beta   90.00
_cell.angle_gamma   90.00
#
_symmetry.space_group_name_H-M   'P 1'
#
loop_
_entity.id
_entity.type
_entity.pdbx_description
1 polymer ?
#
loop_
_entity_poly.entity_id
_entity_poly.type
_entity_poly.pdbx_seq_one_letter_code
_entity_poly.pdbx_strand_id
1 'polypeptide(L)' 'MSTPTYMDYSATTPVDKRVAEKMIQYLTMDGDFGNPASNSHYYGWQADAAVKNARKQVASLV' A
#
# COMPACT_ATOMS: atom_id res chain seq x y z
N MET A 1 -12.74 4.12 -31.40
CA MET A 1 -11.85 2.95 -31.24
C MET A 1 -12.37 2.14 -30.06
N SER A 2 -12.52 0.83 -30.20
CA SER A 2 -12.93 -0.05 -29.09
C SER A 2 -11.72 -0.31 -28.19
N THR A 3 -11.89 -0.17 -26.88
CA THR A 3 -10.89 -0.57 -25.89
C THR A 3 -10.75 -2.09 -25.91
N PRO A 4 -9.53 -2.65 -26.06
CA PRO A 4 -9.32 -4.09 -26.02
C PRO A 4 -9.73 -4.68 -24.67
N THR A 5 -10.40 -5.85 -24.69
CA THR A 5 -10.68 -6.62 -23.47
C THR A 5 -9.39 -7.25 -22.95
N TYR A 6 -9.04 -7.01 -21.69
CA TYR A 6 -7.87 -7.60 -21.06
C TYR A 6 -8.20 -8.98 -20.47
N MET A 7 -7.57 -10.03 -20.97
CA MET A 7 -7.77 -11.42 -20.53
C MET A 7 -6.52 -12.07 -19.93
N ASP A 8 -5.44 -11.31 -19.75
CA ASP A 8 -4.13 -11.83 -19.31
C ASP A 8 -3.87 -11.60 -17.81
N TYR A 9 -4.87 -11.89 -16.96
CA TYR A 9 -4.78 -11.69 -15.50
C TYR A 9 -3.79 -12.63 -14.80
N SER A 10 -3.33 -13.68 -15.47
CA SER A 10 -2.26 -14.54 -14.95
C SER A 10 -0.87 -13.93 -15.12
N ALA A 11 -0.68 -13.02 -16.09
CA ALA A 11 0.57 -12.28 -16.25
C ALA A 11 0.68 -11.14 -15.23
N THR A 12 -0.36 -10.32 -15.09
CA THR A 12 -0.46 -9.29 -14.06
C THR A 12 -1.90 -8.80 -13.92
N THR A 13 -2.17 -8.03 -12.87
CA THR A 13 -3.51 -7.51 -12.57
C THR A 13 -3.47 -5.99 -12.39
N PRO A 14 -4.46 -5.25 -12.90
CA PRO A 14 -4.67 -3.87 -12.47
C PRO A 14 -4.83 -3.80 -10.96
N VAL A 15 -4.21 -2.79 -10.34
CA VAL A 15 -4.35 -2.55 -8.91
C VAL A 15 -5.80 -2.19 -8.59
N ASP A 16 -6.41 -2.85 -7.62
CA ASP A 16 -7.75 -2.51 -7.14
C ASP A 16 -7.76 -1.05 -6.64
N LYS A 17 -8.81 -0.29 -6.98
CA LYS A 17 -8.94 1.12 -6.59
C LYS A 17 -8.72 1.35 -5.10
N ARG A 18 -9.21 0.44 -4.24
CA ARG A 18 -9.06 0.53 -2.78
C ARG A 18 -7.61 0.39 -2.34
N VAL A 19 -6.82 -0.42 -3.06
CA VAL A 19 -5.38 -0.56 -2.82
C VAL A 19 -4.66 0.73 -3.21
N ALA A 20 -4.96 1.28 -4.38
CA ALA A 20 -4.34 2.54 -4.84
C ALA A 20 -4.65 3.72 -3.89
N GLU A 21 -5.93 3.86 -3.49
CA GLU A 21 -6.38 4.89 -2.53
C GLU A 21 -5.72 4.74 -1.16
N LYS A 22 -5.42 3.51 -0.73
CA LYS A 22 -4.71 3.29 0.53
C LYS A 22 -3.23 3.59 0.40
N MET A 23 -2.60 3.19 -0.71
CA MET A 23 -1.17 3.38 -0.94
C MET A 23 -0.80 4.87 -1.04
N ILE A 24 -1.64 5.70 -1.67
CA ILE A 24 -1.32 7.13 -1.87
C ILE A 24 -1.15 7.88 -0.54
N GLN A 25 -1.74 7.40 0.55
CA GLN A 25 -1.63 7.97 1.90
C GLN A 25 -0.20 7.90 2.48
N TYR A 26 0.71 7.15 1.84
CA TYR A 26 2.07 6.90 2.34
C TYR A 26 3.17 7.46 1.42
N LEU A 27 2.81 8.26 0.40
CA LEU A 27 3.77 8.68 -0.64
C LEU A 27 4.21 10.13 -0.55
N THR A 28 3.33 11.03 -0.10
CA THR A 28 3.54 12.48 -0.17
C THR A 28 3.72 13.09 1.22
N MET A 29 4.18 14.34 1.27
CA MET A 29 4.51 15.05 2.53
C MET A 29 3.30 15.28 3.44
N ASP A 30 2.09 15.28 2.89
CA ASP A 30 0.81 15.37 3.60
C ASP A 30 0.34 14.02 4.18
N GLY A 31 1.00 12.92 3.82
CA GLY A 31 0.70 11.57 4.30
C GLY A 31 1.72 11.01 5.30
N ASP A 32 1.63 9.70 5.54
CA ASP A 32 2.54 8.95 6.41
C ASP A 32 3.77 8.46 5.62
N PHE A 33 4.60 9.39 5.17
CA PHE A 33 5.77 9.10 4.31
C PHE A 33 7.03 8.63 5.08
N GLY A 34 6.93 8.47 6.41
CA GLY A 34 8.09 8.25 7.27
C GLY A 34 8.84 6.93 7.01
N ASN A 35 10.11 6.88 7.41
CA ASN A 35 10.87 5.64 7.44
C ASN A 35 10.48 4.82 8.71
N PRO A 36 9.93 3.60 8.59
CA PRO A 36 9.51 2.80 9.74
C PRO A 36 10.66 2.40 10.69
N ALA A 37 11.91 2.46 10.24
CA ALA A 37 13.07 2.19 11.09
C ALA A 37 13.43 3.36 12.02
N SER A 38 12.89 4.56 11.77
CA SER A 38 13.13 5.74 12.61
C SER A 38 12.31 5.68 13.90
N ASN A 39 12.91 5.16 14.97
CA ASN A 39 12.21 4.93 16.24
C ASN A 39 12.20 6.14 17.20
N SER A 40 12.75 7.28 16.81
CA SER A 40 12.91 8.46 17.67
C SER A 40 11.84 9.53 17.49
N HIS A 41 10.98 9.43 16.47
CA HIS A 41 10.01 10.48 16.15
C HIS A 41 8.70 9.95 15.56
N TYR A 42 7.68 10.81 15.62
CA TYR A 42 6.30 10.52 15.19
C TYR A 42 6.19 9.89 13.80
N TYR A 43 6.87 10.45 12.79
CA TYR A 43 6.74 9.96 11.41
C TYR A 43 7.17 8.50 11.23
N GLY A 44 8.21 8.04 11.95
CA GLY A 44 8.64 6.65 11.85
C GLY A 44 7.71 5.71 12.61
N TRP A 45 7.13 6.16 13.73
CA TRP A 45 6.13 5.39 14.47
C TRP A 45 4.85 5.13 13.65
N GLN A 46 4.36 6.13 12.90
CA GLN A 46 3.20 5.95 12.01
C GLN A 46 3.49 4.95 10.89
N ALA A 47 4.66 5.08 10.24
CA ALA A 47 5.07 4.16 9.18
C ALA A 47 5.23 2.71 9.69
N ASP A 48 5.86 2.52 10.87
CA ASP A 48 6.01 1.19 11.48
C ASP A 48 4.64 0.56 11.83
N ALA A 49 3.71 1.35 12.38
CA ALA A 49 2.35 0.89 12.64
C ALA A 49 1.63 0.45 11.36
N ALA A 50 1.77 1.19 10.26
CA ALA A 50 1.19 0.85 8.96
C ALA A 50 1.77 -0.47 8.40
N VAL A 51 3.09 -0.63 8.43
CA VAL A 51 3.76 -1.86 7.98
C VAL A 51 3.35 -3.07 8.82
N LYS A 52 3.28 -2.92 10.16
CA LYS A 52 2.82 -3.98 11.06
C LYS A 52 1.37 -4.38 10.80
N ASN A 53 0.49 -3.42 10.50
CA ASN A 53 -0.89 -3.72 10.15
C ASN A 53 -0.98 -4.48 8.82
N ALA A 54 -0.28 -4.02 7.78
CA ALA A 54 -0.23 -4.73 6.50
C ALA A 54 0.28 -6.17 6.64
N ARG A 55 1.32 -6.38 7.47
CA ARG A 55 1.84 -7.73 7.77
C ARG A 55 0.77 -8.62 8.41
N LYS A 56 -0.03 -8.10 9.35
CA LYS A 56 -1.14 -8.84 9.96
C LYS A 56 -2.22 -9.18 8.95
N GLN A 57 -2.57 -8.26 8.06
CA GLN A 57 -3.57 -8.50 7.01
C GLN A 57 -3.15 -9.63 6.08
N VAL A 58 -1.89 -9.62 5.61
CA VAL A 58 -1.33 -10.70 4.80
C VAL A 58 -1.34 -12.03 5.56
N ALA A 59 -0.90 -12.03 6.83
CA ALA A 59 -0.88 -13.23 7.67
C ALA A 59 -2.29 -13.77 8.02
N SER A 60 -3.34 -12.97 7.88
CA SER A 60 -4.72 -13.41 8.15
C SER A 60 -5.42 -14.03 6.95
N LEU A 61 -4.85 -13.88 5.75
CA LEU A 61 -5.45 -14.40 4.51
C LEU A 61 -5.23 -15.91 4.33
N VAL A 62 -4.15 -16.46 4.90
CA VAL A 62 -3.72 -17.85 4.75
C VAL A 62 -3.20 -18.44 6.06
#